data_AF-A0A7S0T0T6-F1
#
_entry.id   AF-A0A7S0T0T6-F1
#
_cell.length_a   1.000
_cell.length_b   1.000
_cell.length_c   1.000
_cell.angle_alpha   90.00
_cell.angle_beta   90.00
_cell.angle_gamma   90.00
#
_symmetry.space_group_name_H-M   'P 1'
#
loop_
_entity.id
_entity.type
_entity.pdbx_description
1 polymer ?
#
loop_
_entity_poly.entity_id
_entity_poly.type
_entity_poly.pdbx_seq_one_letter_code
_entity_poly.pdbx_strand_id
1 'polypeptide(L)'
;PPALALPAAKNHVGFSVLARASFGIRGAVVADAGRGLLGLVLFSLITLAGGEALHGLLSAAANQGLVCGGIWAAPGTAAALAERAATYTVFWIAQVALAAKSPAARLAWCARVAAVLALWHASTVVHGGVTAAAAAGTTELARIPVEFWHHAVLTAGVWFTLSASLPDYARRAANHRGFVAAQALWLPALSGIAAVAAAGVATAPALACLPAVVAACLITNSTAASVGPISFVRALATTRGEPGGGRGAGEGGGEEGGAG
;
A
#
# COMPACT_ATOMS: atom_id res chain seq x y z
N PRO A 1 -13.98 5.21 9.22
CA PRO A 1 -12.59 4.92 9.68
C PRO A 1 -12.37 4.91 11.21
N PRO A 2 -12.71 5.97 11.98
CA PRO A 2 -12.34 6.05 13.40
C PRO A 2 -13.09 5.04 14.29
N ALA A 3 -14.30 4.64 13.90
CA ALA A 3 -15.12 3.67 14.63
C ALA A 3 -14.45 2.28 14.78
N LEU A 4 -13.71 1.83 13.77
CA LEU A 4 -12.99 0.54 13.79
C LEU A 4 -11.60 0.66 14.42
N ALA A 5 -10.94 1.80 14.23
CA ALA A 5 -9.54 1.96 14.62
C ALA A 5 -9.35 2.42 16.08
N LEU A 6 -10.30 3.19 16.64
CA LEU A 6 -10.19 3.69 18.01
C LEU A 6 -10.25 2.56 19.06
N PRO A 7 -11.16 1.57 18.97
CA PRO A 7 -11.16 0.42 19.89
C PRO A 7 -9.87 -0.41 19.77
N ALA A 8 -9.36 -0.59 18.56
CA ALA A 8 -8.11 -1.29 18.31
C ALA A 8 -6.90 -0.59 18.94
N ALA A 9 -6.83 0.75 18.82
CA ALA A 9 -5.75 1.55 19.39
C ALA A 9 -5.81 1.64 20.92
N LYS A 10 -7.00 1.72 21.51
CA LYS A 10 -7.17 1.78 22.98
C LYS A 10 -6.87 0.46 23.66
N ASN A 11 -7.30 -0.65 23.06
CA ASN A 11 -7.21 -1.97 23.68
C ASN A 11 -6.02 -2.80 23.16
N HIS A 12 -5.22 -2.25 22.24
CA HIS A 12 -4.10 -2.94 21.60
C HIS A 12 -4.46 -4.30 20.97
N VAL A 13 -5.69 -4.44 20.49
CA VAL A 13 -6.22 -5.68 19.87
C VAL A 13 -6.25 -5.60 18.35
N GLY A 14 -6.00 -6.73 17.68
CA GLY A 14 -6.06 -6.84 16.21
C GLY A 14 -7.46 -7.03 15.65
N PHE A 15 -7.57 -7.00 14.32
CA PHE A 15 -8.87 -7.11 13.62
C PHE A 15 -9.64 -8.39 14.00
N SER A 16 -8.97 -9.54 14.07
CA SER A 16 -9.62 -10.82 14.40
C SER A 16 -10.32 -10.83 15.76
N VAL A 17 -9.81 -10.11 16.75
CA VAL A 17 -10.44 -10.00 18.08
C VAL A 17 -11.71 -9.16 18.00
N LEU A 18 -11.65 -8.04 17.28
CA LEU A 18 -12.82 -7.19 17.03
C LEU A 18 -13.88 -7.94 16.21
N ALA A 19 -13.47 -8.73 15.22
CA ALA A 19 -14.37 -9.55 14.43
C ALA A 19 -15.10 -10.62 15.27
N ARG A 20 -14.43 -11.21 16.26
CA ARG A 20 -15.06 -12.15 17.21
C ARG A 20 -16.11 -11.48 18.08
N ALA A 21 -15.89 -10.23 18.48
CA ALA A 21 -16.88 -9.47 19.26
C ALA A 21 -18.14 -9.15 18.44
N SER A 22 -18.02 -8.92 17.12
CA SER A 22 -19.16 -8.59 16.26
C SER A 22 -19.89 -9.81 15.67
N PHE A 23 -19.15 -10.85 15.27
CA PHE A 23 -19.70 -11.98 14.49
C PHE A 23 -19.55 -13.34 15.19
N GLY A 24 -19.04 -13.36 16.42
CA GLY A 24 -18.69 -14.59 17.12
C GLY A 24 -17.47 -15.31 16.52
N ILE A 25 -17.11 -16.47 17.08
CA ILE A 25 -15.89 -17.21 16.70
C ILE A 25 -15.94 -17.69 15.25
N ARG A 26 -17.07 -18.25 14.80
CA ARG A 26 -17.22 -18.80 13.44
C ARG A 26 -17.30 -17.68 12.39
N GLY A 27 -18.04 -16.61 12.67
CA GLY A 27 -18.16 -15.48 11.74
C GLY A 27 -16.85 -14.71 11.57
N ALA A 28 -16.02 -14.63 12.62
CA ALA A 28 -14.70 -14.01 12.55
C ALA A 28 -13.77 -14.71 11.54
N VAL A 29 -13.85 -16.04 11.41
CA VAL A 29 -13.04 -16.79 10.43
C VAL A 29 -13.41 -16.40 9.00
N VAL A 30 -14.71 -16.23 8.71
CA VAL A 30 -15.17 -15.81 7.38
C VAL A 30 -14.71 -14.37 7.08
N ALA A 31 -14.81 -13.46 8.06
CA ALA A 31 -14.34 -12.09 7.92
C ALA A 31 -12.82 -12.01 7.70
N ASP A 32 -12.04 -12.81 8.44
CA ASP A 32 -10.59 -12.90 8.28
C ASP A 32 -10.19 -13.49 6.92
N ALA A 33 -10.89 -14.54 6.47
CA ALA A 33 -10.66 -15.14 5.16
C ALA A 33 -10.97 -14.16 4.02
N GLY A 34 -12.09 -13.44 4.10
CA GLY A 34 -12.47 -12.42 3.11
C GLY A 34 -11.43 -11.30 3.01
N ARG A 35 -10.92 -10.82 4.16
CA ARG A 35 -9.83 -9.83 4.20
C ARG A 35 -8.53 -10.38 3.61
N GLY A 36 -8.19 -11.64 3.90
CA GLY A 36 -7.03 -12.31 3.33
C GLY A 36 -7.09 -12.43 1.81
N LEU A 37 -8.24 -12.88 1.28
CA LEU A 37 -8.48 -12.99 -0.16
C LEU A 37 -8.42 -11.62 -0.85
N LEU A 38 -9.06 -10.62 -0.27
CA LEU A 38 -9.04 -9.26 -0.79
C LEU A 38 -7.63 -8.68 -0.83
N GLY A 39 -6.83 -8.91 0.22
CA GLY A 39 -5.41 -8.55 0.26
C GLY A 39 -4.59 -9.26 -0.80
N LEU A 40 -4.85 -10.55 -1.05
CA LEU A 40 -4.20 -11.32 -2.11
C LEU A 40 -4.54 -10.77 -3.51
N VAL A 41 -5.82 -10.49 -3.78
CA VAL A 41 -6.26 -9.93 -5.06
C VAL A 41 -5.61 -8.58 -5.31
N LEU A 42 -5.62 -7.69 -4.31
CA LEU A 42 -4.96 -6.38 -4.42
C LEU A 42 -3.46 -6.51 -4.67
N PHE A 43 -2.78 -7.39 -3.92
CA PHE A 43 -1.36 -7.63 -4.12
C PHE A 43 -1.05 -8.09 -5.55
N SER A 44 -1.86 -9.01 -6.09
CA SER A 44 -1.74 -9.48 -7.48
C SER A 44 -1.98 -8.36 -8.50
N LEU A 45 -3.02 -7.55 -8.32
CA LEU A 45 -3.33 -6.42 -9.22
C LEU A 45 -2.21 -5.37 -9.23
N ILE A 46 -1.66 -5.03 -8.06
CA ILE A 46 -0.55 -4.07 -7.96
C ILE A 46 0.73 -4.65 -8.57
N THR A 47 0.97 -5.97 -8.40
CA THR A 47 2.09 -6.67 -9.05
C THR A 47 1.95 -6.63 -10.56
N LEU A 48 0.74 -6.88 -11.07
CA LEU A 48 0.44 -6.83 -12.49
C LEU A 48 0.64 -5.42 -13.06
N ALA A 49 0.08 -4.41 -12.40
CA ALA A 49 0.24 -3.01 -12.81
C ALA A 49 1.71 -2.57 -12.83
N GLY A 50 2.49 -2.95 -11.81
CA GLY A 50 3.93 -2.66 -11.76
C GLY A 50 4.74 -3.40 -12.83
N GLY A 51 4.38 -4.66 -13.13
CA GLY A 51 4.98 -5.44 -14.20
C GLY A 51 4.72 -4.87 -15.59
N GLU A 52 3.49 -4.39 -15.84
CA GLU A 52 3.12 -3.73 -17.10
C GLU A 52 3.82 -2.36 -17.24
N ALA A 53 3.91 -1.59 -16.14
CA ALA A 53 4.66 -0.34 -16.14
C ALA A 53 6.15 -0.56 -16.40
N LEU A 54 6.74 -1.63 -15.85
CA LEU A 54 8.13 -2.01 -16.12
C LEU A 54 8.33 -2.43 -17.58
N HIS A 55 7.40 -3.21 -18.14
CA HIS A 55 7.43 -3.58 -19.56
C HIS A 55 7.36 -2.34 -20.47
N GLY A 56 6.42 -1.44 -20.21
CA GLY A 56 6.30 -0.18 -20.94
C GLY A 56 7.56 0.68 -20.83
N LEU A 57 8.20 0.72 -19.65
CA LEU A 57 9.41 1.50 -19.41
C LEU A 57 10.57 0.95 -20.25
N LEU A 58 10.77 -0.37 -20.21
CA LEU A 58 11.84 -1.03 -20.96
C LEU A 58 11.61 -0.94 -22.47
N SER A 59 10.35 -1.03 -22.92
CA SER A 59 9.97 -0.82 -24.32
C SER A 59 10.24 0.62 -24.77
N ALA A 60 9.81 1.62 -24.00
CA ALA A 60 10.07 3.03 -24.29
C ALA A 60 11.57 3.33 -24.33
N ALA A 61 12.35 2.77 -23.39
CA ALA A 61 13.78 2.98 -23.33
C ALA A 61 14.50 2.32 -24.52
N ALA A 62 14.11 1.11 -24.93
CA ALA A 62 14.68 0.45 -26.10
C ALA A 62 14.32 1.11 -27.43
N ASN A 63 13.09 1.60 -27.58
CA ASN A 63 12.68 2.38 -28.77
C ASN A 63 13.46 3.70 -28.91
N GLN A 64 13.96 4.24 -27.79
CA GLN A 64 14.86 5.38 -27.75
C GLN A 64 16.35 4.98 -27.76
N GLY A 65 16.66 3.68 -27.93
CA GLY A 65 18.03 3.17 -28.00
C GLY A 65 18.79 3.09 -26.67
N LEU A 66 18.12 3.27 -25.52
CA LEU A 66 18.74 3.39 -24.20
C LEU A 66 19.06 2.03 -23.52
N VAL A 67 18.33 0.96 -23.84
CA VAL A 67 18.42 -0.31 -23.09
C VAL A 67 18.68 -1.51 -23.99
N CYS A 68 17.97 -1.62 -25.12
CA CYS A 68 18.14 -2.68 -26.10
C CYS A 68 17.99 -2.10 -27.52
N GLY A 69 18.88 -2.44 -28.45
CA GLY A 69 18.66 -2.15 -29.86
C GLY A 69 17.53 -3.02 -30.42
N GLY A 70 16.30 -2.51 -30.44
CA GLY A 70 15.20 -3.07 -31.23
C GLY A 70 14.70 -4.48 -30.88
N ILE A 71 14.72 -4.87 -29.60
CA ILE A 71 14.27 -6.22 -29.13
C ILE A 71 12.96 -6.10 -28.35
N TRP A 72 11.87 -5.63 -28.95
CA TRP A 72 10.54 -5.82 -28.38
C TRP A 72 9.64 -6.40 -29.45
N ALA A 73 9.11 -7.59 -29.17
CA ALA A 73 8.29 -8.32 -30.13
C ALA A 73 6.98 -7.57 -30.44
N ALA A 74 6.48 -7.75 -31.67
CA ALA A 74 5.22 -7.14 -32.08
C ALA A 74 4.07 -7.55 -31.15
N PRO A 75 3.14 -6.62 -30.82
CA PRO A 75 1.99 -6.91 -29.97
C PRO A 75 1.18 -8.10 -30.51
N GLY A 76 0.83 -9.06 -29.64
CA GLY A 76 0.03 -10.23 -30.00
C GLY A 76 0.82 -11.49 -30.39
N THR A 77 2.15 -11.44 -30.35
CA THR A 77 3.01 -12.63 -30.55
C THR A 77 3.24 -13.40 -29.24
N ALA A 78 3.54 -14.70 -29.33
CA ALA A 78 3.95 -15.50 -28.17
C ALA A 78 5.20 -14.94 -27.48
N ALA A 79 6.10 -14.31 -28.25
CA ALA A 79 7.28 -13.62 -27.71
C ALA A 79 6.89 -12.40 -26.85
N ALA A 80 5.92 -11.59 -27.27
CA ALA A 80 5.42 -10.47 -26.47
C ALA A 80 4.77 -10.94 -25.14
N LEU A 81 4.09 -12.10 -25.15
CA LEU A 81 3.56 -12.69 -23.91
C LEU A 81 4.69 -13.16 -22.98
N ALA A 82 5.74 -13.78 -23.52
CA ALA A 82 6.90 -14.21 -22.76
C ALA A 82 7.69 -13.02 -22.16
N GLU A 83 7.84 -11.94 -22.92
CA GLU A 83 8.44 -10.69 -22.45
C GLU A 83 7.67 -10.08 -21.28
N ARG A 84 6.34 -9.98 -21.39
CA ARG A 84 5.46 -9.51 -20.30
C ARG A 84 5.50 -10.43 -19.08
N ALA A 85 5.53 -11.74 -19.30
CA ALA A 85 5.67 -12.70 -18.20
C ALA A 85 7.05 -12.56 -17.50
N ALA A 86 8.11 -12.28 -18.26
CA ALA A 86 9.44 -12.03 -17.71
C ALA A 86 9.48 -10.74 -16.88
N THR A 87 8.95 -9.62 -17.39
CA THR A 87 8.91 -8.35 -16.63
C THR A 87 8.05 -8.46 -15.39
N TYR A 88 6.92 -9.19 -15.47
CA TYR A 88 6.09 -9.52 -14.31
C TYR A 88 6.88 -10.30 -13.26
N THR A 89 7.60 -11.35 -13.68
CA THR A 89 8.39 -12.19 -12.78
C THR A 89 9.53 -11.39 -12.13
N VAL A 90 10.22 -10.54 -12.89
CA VAL A 90 11.27 -9.64 -12.38
C VAL A 90 10.69 -8.67 -11.34
N PHE A 91 9.54 -8.05 -11.64
CA PHE A 91 8.88 -7.14 -10.71
C PHE A 91 8.42 -7.85 -9.44
N TRP A 92 7.87 -9.07 -9.56
CA TRP A 92 7.51 -9.90 -8.43
C TRP A 92 8.71 -10.27 -7.55
N ILE A 93 9.84 -10.69 -8.13
CA ILE A 93 11.08 -10.98 -7.40
C ILE A 93 11.55 -9.76 -6.61
N ALA A 94 11.52 -8.56 -7.24
CA ALA A 94 11.90 -7.32 -6.56
C ALA A 94 11.03 -7.04 -5.33
N GLN A 95 9.72 -7.30 -5.42
CA GLN A 95 8.80 -7.17 -4.29
C GLN A 95 9.10 -8.18 -3.18
N VAL A 96 9.38 -9.44 -3.52
CA VAL A 96 9.75 -10.48 -2.54
C VAL A 96 11.06 -10.13 -1.84
N ALA A 97 12.07 -9.66 -2.59
CA ALA A 97 13.35 -9.24 -2.03
C ALA A 97 13.20 -8.05 -1.06
N LEU A 98 12.32 -7.09 -1.39
CA LEU A 98 12.01 -5.97 -0.51
C LEU A 98 11.18 -6.43 0.71
N ALA A 99 10.27 -7.39 0.53
CA ALA A 99 9.49 -8.01 1.60
C ALA A 99 10.36 -8.75 2.64
N ALA A 100 11.51 -9.29 2.23
CA ALA A 100 12.47 -9.96 3.11
C ALA A 100 13.24 -9.01 4.05
N LYS A 101 13.26 -7.70 3.77
CA LYS A 101 13.91 -6.71 4.65
C LYS A 101 13.08 -6.42 5.90
N SER A 102 13.73 -5.87 6.94
CA SER A 102 13.07 -5.58 8.22
C SER A 102 11.85 -4.64 8.04
N PRO A 103 10.67 -4.98 8.61
CA PRO A 103 9.43 -4.24 8.33
C PRO A 103 9.48 -2.76 8.70
N ALA A 104 10.15 -2.41 9.81
CA ALA A 104 10.18 -1.04 10.32
C ALA A 104 11.02 -0.11 9.44
N ALA A 105 12.25 -0.51 9.10
CA ALA A 105 13.14 0.29 8.26
C ALA A 105 12.62 0.40 6.83
N ARG A 106 12.07 -0.70 6.29
CA ARG A 106 11.42 -0.71 4.98
C ARG A 106 10.24 0.26 4.92
N LEU A 107 9.32 0.19 5.88
CA LEU A 107 8.12 1.02 5.89
C LEU A 107 8.48 2.52 6.00
N ALA A 108 9.44 2.86 6.85
CA ALA A 108 9.91 4.23 6.99
C ALA A 108 10.57 4.75 5.70
N TRP A 109 11.41 3.93 5.07
CA TRP A 109 12.06 4.29 3.80
C TRP A 109 11.03 4.44 2.67
N CYS A 110 10.15 3.46 2.49
CA CYS A 110 9.08 3.48 1.50
C CYS A 110 8.17 4.71 1.67
N ALA A 111 7.81 5.05 2.91
CA ALA A 111 6.97 6.23 3.19
C ALA A 111 7.69 7.54 2.80
N ARG A 112 8.99 7.67 3.11
CA ARG A 112 9.77 8.86 2.74
C ARG A 112 9.91 8.99 1.23
N VAL A 113 10.25 7.90 0.54
CA VAL A 113 10.38 7.89 -0.92
C VAL A 113 9.05 8.21 -1.59
N ALA A 114 7.95 7.59 -1.15
CA ALA A 114 6.62 7.89 -1.66
C ALA A 114 6.24 9.36 -1.45
N ALA A 115 6.52 9.93 -0.28
CA ALA A 115 6.23 11.33 0.00
C ALA A 115 7.03 12.28 -0.91
N VAL A 116 8.33 12.04 -1.10
CA VAL A 116 9.18 12.86 -1.98
C VAL A 116 8.69 12.77 -3.43
N LEU A 117 8.42 11.56 -3.93
CA LEU A 117 7.92 11.38 -5.30
C LEU A 117 6.55 12.03 -5.49
N ALA A 118 5.63 11.87 -4.53
CA ALA A 118 4.30 12.48 -4.60
C ALA A 118 4.39 14.01 -4.59
N LEU A 119 5.21 14.60 -3.71
CA LEU A 119 5.39 16.05 -3.65
C LEU A 119 6.05 16.60 -4.92
N TRP A 120 7.08 15.91 -5.42
CA TRP A 120 7.75 16.27 -6.67
C TRP A 120 6.74 16.29 -7.82
N HIS A 121 6.03 15.17 -8.07
CA HIS A 121 5.05 15.10 -9.14
C HIS A 121 3.91 16.11 -8.95
N ALA A 122 3.34 16.23 -7.75
CA ALA A 122 2.30 17.21 -7.48
C ALA A 122 2.75 18.64 -7.80
N SER A 123 3.99 19.01 -7.43
CA SER A 123 4.54 20.34 -7.74
C SER A 123 4.66 20.59 -9.25
N THR A 124 5.12 19.59 -10.01
CA THR A 124 5.21 19.70 -11.48
C THR A 124 3.85 19.85 -12.15
N VAL A 125 2.84 19.11 -11.65
CA VAL A 125 1.47 19.16 -12.17
C VAL A 125 0.81 20.48 -11.87
N VAL A 126 0.93 20.96 -10.63
CA VAL A 126 0.37 22.26 -10.22
C VAL A 126 1.03 23.37 -11.03
N HIS A 127 2.36 23.35 -11.20
CA HIS A 127 3.05 24.34 -12.01
C HIS A 127 2.57 24.32 -13.46
N GLY A 128 2.51 23.14 -14.09
CA GLY A 128 2.00 22.97 -15.45
C GLY A 128 0.54 23.47 -15.58
N GLY A 129 -0.33 23.09 -14.65
CA GLY A 129 -1.73 23.52 -14.64
C GLY A 129 -1.90 25.03 -14.48
N VAL A 130 -1.15 25.67 -13.59
CA VAL A 130 -1.18 27.13 -13.39
C VAL A 130 -0.67 27.86 -14.65
N THR A 131 0.42 27.39 -15.26
CA THR A 131 0.92 28.00 -16.50
C THR A 131 -0.06 27.87 -17.66
N ALA A 132 -0.72 26.71 -17.79
CA ALA A 132 -1.74 26.48 -18.82
C ALA A 132 -2.99 27.35 -18.60
N ALA A 133 -3.46 27.47 -17.35
CA ALA A 133 -4.60 28.31 -17.01
C ALA A 133 -4.29 29.81 -17.24
N ALA A 134 -3.09 30.25 -16.87
CA ALA A 134 -2.63 31.62 -17.13
C ALA A 134 -2.56 31.92 -18.64
N ALA A 135 -2.05 30.98 -19.44
CA ALA A 135 -2.01 31.13 -20.90
C ALA A 135 -3.40 31.15 -21.55
N ALA A 136 -4.37 30.41 -20.98
CA ALA A 136 -5.75 30.36 -21.45
C ALA A 136 -6.62 31.52 -20.92
N GLY A 137 -6.11 32.34 -20.01
CA GLY A 137 -6.88 33.41 -19.34
C GLY A 137 -8.04 32.90 -18.48
N THR A 138 -8.02 31.62 -18.10
CA THR A 138 -9.11 30.98 -17.35
C THR A 138 -8.84 31.05 -15.84
N THR A 139 -9.67 31.81 -15.13
CA THR A 139 -9.66 31.89 -13.66
C THR A 139 -10.86 31.22 -13.01
N GLU A 140 -11.79 30.71 -13.83
CA GLU A 140 -13.03 30.12 -13.34
C GLU A 140 -12.83 28.67 -12.90
N LEU A 141 -13.50 28.31 -11.80
CA LEU A 141 -13.51 26.93 -11.33
C LEU A 141 -14.35 26.09 -12.31
N ALA A 142 -13.74 25.04 -12.86
CA ALA A 142 -14.45 24.12 -13.73
C ALA A 142 -15.64 23.48 -12.98
N ARG A 143 -16.79 23.39 -13.65
CA ARG A 143 -17.96 22.68 -13.10
C ARG A 143 -17.57 21.22 -12.82
N ILE A 144 -17.94 20.73 -11.64
CA ILE A 144 -17.73 19.33 -11.28
C ILE A 144 -18.58 18.44 -12.22
N PRO A 145 -17.95 17.57 -13.01
CA PRO A 145 -18.67 16.67 -13.91
C PRO A 145 -19.37 15.55 -13.12
N VAL A 146 -20.42 14.91 -13.66
CA VAL A 146 -21.15 13.86 -12.94
C VAL A 146 -20.27 12.63 -12.67
N GLU A 147 -19.32 12.38 -13.57
CA GLU A 147 -18.29 11.34 -13.50
C GLU A 147 -17.45 11.46 -12.23
N PHE A 148 -17.31 12.67 -11.67
CA PHE A 148 -16.65 12.89 -10.39
C PHE A 148 -17.24 12.00 -9.29
N TRP A 149 -18.58 11.88 -9.23
CA TRP A 149 -19.24 11.08 -8.20
C TRP A 149 -19.00 9.59 -8.39
N HIS A 150 -18.95 9.10 -9.63
CA HIS A 150 -18.57 7.71 -9.91
C HIS A 150 -17.14 7.42 -9.45
N HIS A 151 -16.19 8.32 -9.77
CA HIS A 151 -14.81 8.19 -9.33
C HIS A 151 -14.65 8.32 -7.80
N ALA A 152 -15.44 9.18 -7.16
CA ALA A 152 -15.45 9.33 -5.71
C ALA A 152 -15.94 8.06 -5.02
N VAL A 153 -17.01 7.41 -5.52
CA VAL A 153 -17.51 6.14 -4.99
C VAL A 153 -16.50 5.00 -5.19
N LEU A 154 -15.87 4.91 -6.37
CA LEU A 154 -14.81 3.94 -6.63
C LEU A 154 -13.62 4.12 -5.67
N THR A 155 -13.21 5.37 -5.45
CA THR A 155 -12.14 5.71 -4.51
C THR A 155 -12.52 5.35 -3.08
N ALA A 156 -13.76 5.62 -2.66
CA ALA A 156 -14.27 5.22 -1.36
C ALA A 156 -14.22 3.69 -1.16
N GLY A 157 -14.49 2.91 -2.21
CA GLY A 157 -14.32 1.45 -2.21
C GLY A 157 -12.89 1.00 -1.89
N VAL A 158 -11.88 1.63 -2.52
CA VAL A 158 -10.45 1.37 -2.23
C VAL A 158 -10.13 1.65 -0.76
N TRP A 159 -10.63 2.76 -0.22
CA TRP A 159 -10.43 3.12 1.19
C TRP A 159 -11.16 2.20 2.17
N PHE A 160 -12.31 1.65 1.77
CA PHE A 160 -13.02 0.67 2.57
C PHE A 160 -12.19 -0.60 2.76
N THR A 161 -11.55 -1.07 1.69
CA THR A 161 -10.64 -2.21 1.75
C THR A 161 -9.43 -1.94 2.66
N LEU A 162 -8.81 -0.77 2.56
CA LEU A 162 -7.70 -0.38 3.43
C LEU A 162 -8.16 -0.28 4.90
N SER A 163 -9.37 0.20 5.14
CA SER A 163 -9.96 0.31 6.47
C SER A 163 -10.11 -1.04 7.16
N ALA A 164 -10.33 -2.13 6.43
CA ALA A 164 -10.38 -3.48 7.00
C ALA A 164 -9.05 -3.93 7.62
N SER A 165 -7.92 -3.36 7.18
CA SER A 165 -6.59 -3.64 7.75
C SER A 165 -6.18 -2.63 8.82
N LEU A 166 -6.92 -1.54 8.98
CA LEU A 166 -6.57 -0.43 9.87
C LEU A 166 -6.42 -0.85 11.35
N PRO A 167 -7.26 -1.75 11.92
CA PRO A 167 -7.09 -2.18 13.31
C PRO A 167 -5.73 -2.81 13.62
N ASP A 168 -5.14 -3.54 12.67
CA ASP A 168 -3.83 -4.17 12.86
C ASP A 168 -2.67 -3.16 12.87
N TYR A 169 -2.87 -1.99 12.27
CA TYR A 169 -1.95 -0.85 12.40
C TYR A 169 -2.25 -0.05 13.67
N ALA A 170 -3.52 0.25 13.93
CA ALA A 170 -3.97 1.05 15.05
C ALA A 170 -3.55 0.46 16.41
N ARG A 171 -3.54 -0.87 16.56
CA ARG A 171 -3.08 -1.54 17.80
C ARG A 171 -1.63 -1.23 18.18
N ARG A 172 -0.81 -0.83 17.20
CA ARG A 172 0.61 -0.47 17.39
C ARG A 172 0.82 1.04 17.61
N ALA A 173 -0.25 1.83 17.61
CA ALA A 173 -0.14 3.26 17.85
C ALA A 173 0.26 3.53 19.31
N ALA A 174 1.31 4.31 19.51
CA ALA A 174 1.72 4.76 20.84
C ALA A 174 0.69 5.71 21.49
N ASN A 175 -0.02 6.49 20.68
CA ASN A 175 -1.06 7.41 21.14
C ASN A 175 -2.30 7.35 20.24
N HIS A 176 -3.44 6.95 20.82
CA HIS A 176 -4.71 6.84 20.11
C HIS A 176 -5.25 8.21 19.63
N ARG A 177 -5.04 9.30 20.39
CA ARG A 177 -5.48 10.64 19.97
C ARG A 177 -4.68 11.14 18.78
N GLY A 178 -3.36 10.97 18.83
CA GLY A 178 -2.47 11.29 17.71
C GLY A 178 -2.78 10.46 16.47
N PHE A 179 -3.13 9.17 16.63
CA PHE A 179 -3.56 8.31 15.53
C PHE A 179 -4.86 8.81 14.88
N VAL A 180 -5.87 9.20 15.66
CA VAL A 180 -7.12 9.75 15.12
C VAL A 180 -6.87 11.08 14.41
N ALA A 181 -6.05 11.97 14.98
CA ALA A 181 -5.67 13.21 14.31
C ALA A 181 -4.92 12.95 12.99
N ALA A 182 -4.04 11.95 12.94
CA ALA A 182 -3.37 11.53 11.72
C ALA A 182 -4.35 10.99 10.65
N GLN A 183 -5.34 10.22 11.06
CA GLN A 183 -6.37 9.72 10.13
C GLN A 183 -7.32 10.83 9.65
N ALA A 184 -7.62 11.82 10.48
CA ALA A 184 -8.56 12.88 10.13
C ALA A 184 -7.93 13.99 9.28
N LEU A 185 -6.66 14.33 9.52
CA LEU A 185 -5.99 15.45 8.86
C LEU A 185 -4.92 15.01 7.86
N TRP A 186 -3.97 14.19 8.31
CA TRP A 186 -2.82 13.81 7.48
C TRP A 186 -3.21 12.87 6.34
N LEU A 187 -4.13 11.94 6.59
CA LEU A 187 -4.55 10.98 5.58
C LEU A 187 -5.26 11.67 4.38
N PRO A 188 -6.27 12.53 4.56
CA PRO A 188 -6.87 13.25 3.44
C PRO A 188 -5.89 14.19 2.73
N ALA A 189 -5.05 14.90 3.48
CA ALA A 189 -4.06 15.82 2.90
C ALA A 189 -3.06 15.09 1.99
N LEU A 190 -2.46 14.00 2.49
CA LEU A 190 -1.51 13.21 1.70
C LEU A 190 -2.18 12.51 0.51
N SER A 191 -3.43 12.07 0.68
CA SER A 191 -4.21 11.46 -0.41
C SER A 191 -4.52 12.47 -1.51
N GLY A 192 -4.82 13.73 -1.15
CA GLY A 192 -5.01 14.80 -2.11
C GLY A 192 -3.74 15.11 -2.91
N ILE A 193 -2.59 15.19 -2.23
CA ILE A 193 -1.29 15.37 -2.90
C ILE A 193 -1.01 14.20 -3.86
N ALA A 194 -1.25 12.96 -3.42
CA ALA A 194 -1.07 11.79 -4.26
C ALA A 194 -2.02 11.77 -5.46
N ALA A 195 -3.27 12.24 -5.31
CA ALA A 195 -4.23 12.34 -6.40
C ALA A 195 -3.80 13.39 -7.45
N VAL A 196 -3.30 14.55 -7.01
CA VAL A 196 -2.74 15.57 -7.91
C VAL A 196 -1.50 15.04 -8.64
N ALA A 197 -0.60 14.37 -7.93
CA ALA A 197 0.55 13.72 -8.53
C ALA A 197 0.14 12.69 -9.59
N ALA A 198 -0.85 11.85 -9.30
CA ALA A 198 -1.37 10.84 -10.21
C ALA A 198 -2.04 11.42 -11.46
N ALA A 199 -2.71 12.58 -11.36
CA ALA A 199 -3.29 13.24 -12.52
C ALA A 199 -2.23 13.62 -13.58
N GLY A 200 -1.02 13.98 -13.15
CA GLY A 200 0.10 14.29 -14.05
C GLY A 200 0.74 13.11 -14.73
N VAL A 201 0.59 11.92 -14.16
CA VAL A 201 1.16 10.67 -14.70
C VAL A 201 0.59 10.39 -16.10
N ALA A 202 -0.68 10.74 -16.35
CA ALA A 202 -1.34 10.56 -17.64
C ALA A 202 -0.85 11.50 -18.74
N THR A 203 -0.27 12.66 -18.38
CA THR A 203 0.16 13.69 -19.33
C THR A 203 1.69 13.78 -19.49
N ALA A 204 2.44 13.07 -18.64
CA ALA A 204 3.89 13.03 -18.67
C ALA A 204 4.46 12.01 -19.67
N PRO A 205 5.66 12.25 -20.25
CA PRO A 205 6.29 11.29 -21.14
C PRO A 205 6.58 9.96 -20.44
N ALA A 206 6.48 8.86 -21.17
CA ALA A 206 6.57 7.50 -20.65
C ALA A 206 7.81 7.25 -19.76
N LEU A 207 8.98 7.78 -20.15
CA LEU A 207 10.21 7.63 -19.38
C LEU A 207 10.24 8.42 -18.06
N ALA A 208 9.46 9.49 -17.92
CA ALA A 208 9.33 10.22 -16.66
C ALA A 208 8.25 9.60 -15.76
N CYS A 209 7.18 9.08 -16.39
CA CYS A 209 5.98 8.58 -15.74
C CYS A 209 6.14 7.13 -15.22
N LEU A 210 6.59 6.21 -16.08
CA LEU A 210 6.58 4.78 -15.78
C LEU A 210 7.52 4.38 -14.62
N PRO A 211 8.69 5.00 -14.41
CA PRO A 211 9.49 4.72 -13.21
C PRO A 211 8.76 5.09 -11.92
N ALA A 212 7.97 6.17 -11.92
CA ALA A 212 7.19 6.58 -10.76
C ALA A 212 6.05 5.58 -10.48
N VAL A 213 5.40 5.05 -11.52
CA VAL A 213 4.39 3.99 -11.39
C VAL A 213 5.02 2.70 -10.86
N VAL A 214 6.16 2.27 -11.41
CA VAL A 214 6.92 1.11 -10.92
C VAL A 214 7.28 1.27 -9.44
N ALA A 215 7.80 2.44 -9.05
CA ALA A 215 8.15 2.74 -7.66
C ALA A 215 6.91 2.75 -6.75
N ALA A 216 5.80 3.34 -7.20
CA ALA A 216 4.55 3.39 -6.45
C ALA A 216 3.97 1.99 -6.22
N CYS A 217 3.94 1.14 -7.24
CA CYS A 217 3.49 -0.26 -7.11
C CYS A 217 4.40 -1.05 -6.15
N LEU A 218 5.72 -0.89 -6.27
CA LEU A 218 6.71 -1.57 -5.43
C LEU A 218 6.55 -1.17 -3.96
N ILE A 219 6.39 0.12 -3.69
CA ILE A 219 6.16 0.66 -2.35
C ILE A 219 4.82 0.16 -1.79
N THR A 220 3.75 0.25 -2.58
CA THR A 220 2.40 -0.11 -2.14
C THR A 220 2.34 -1.58 -1.71
N ASN A 221 2.88 -2.50 -2.51
CA ASN A 221 2.88 -3.91 -2.14
C ASN A 221 3.86 -4.25 -1.00
N SER A 222 4.99 -3.55 -0.91
CA SER A 222 5.92 -3.72 0.21
C SER A 222 5.35 -3.24 1.54
N THR A 223 4.43 -2.28 1.51
CA THR A 223 3.71 -1.82 2.71
C THR A 223 2.50 -2.72 3.02
N ALA A 224 1.70 -3.10 2.02
CA ALA A 224 0.53 -3.98 2.17
C ALA A 224 0.88 -5.41 2.63
N ALA A 225 1.99 -5.99 2.14
CA ALA A 225 2.44 -7.33 2.54
C ALA A 225 2.83 -7.43 4.03
N SER A 226 3.00 -6.31 4.72
CA SER A 226 3.46 -6.27 6.13
C SER A 226 2.43 -6.75 7.15
N VAL A 227 1.14 -6.91 6.77
CA VAL A 227 0.05 -7.04 7.76
C VAL A 227 -0.98 -8.14 7.44
N GLY A 228 -1.30 -8.40 6.17
CA GLY A 228 -2.33 -9.38 5.78
C GLY A 228 -1.93 -10.85 6.03
N PRO A 229 -0.91 -11.40 5.34
CA PRO A 229 -0.62 -12.84 5.36
C PRO A 229 -0.15 -13.36 6.72
N ILE A 230 0.70 -12.58 7.43
CA ILE A 230 1.26 -12.98 8.73
C ILE A 230 0.16 -13.10 9.80
N SER A 231 -0.87 -12.26 9.74
CA SER A 231 -2.01 -12.34 10.66
C SER A 231 -2.87 -13.58 10.42
N PHE A 232 -3.08 -13.96 9.15
CA PHE A 232 -3.80 -15.17 8.77
C PHE A 232 -3.05 -16.46 9.14
N VAL A 233 -1.74 -16.53 8.89
CA VAL A 233 -0.91 -17.68 9.31
C VAL A 233 -0.93 -17.84 10.84
N ARG A 234 -0.84 -16.75 11.60
CA ARG A 234 -0.95 -16.79 13.06
C ARG A 234 -2.33 -17.20 13.54
N ALA A 235 -3.40 -16.73 12.88
CA ALA A 235 -4.76 -17.12 13.20
C ALA A 235 -4.97 -18.63 12.98
N LEU A 236 -4.46 -19.18 11.87
CA LEU A 236 -4.50 -20.62 11.58
C LEU A 236 -3.72 -21.45 12.61
N ALA A 237 -2.53 -20.99 13.01
CA ALA A 237 -1.73 -21.64 14.05
C ALA A 237 -2.49 -21.71 15.40
N THR A 238 -3.16 -20.62 15.79
CA THR A 238 -3.98 -20.61 17.03
C THR A 238 -5.22 -21.51 16.96
N THR A 239 -5.77 -21.78 15.77
CA THR A 239 -6.91 -22.70 15.61
C THR A 239 -6.52 -24.18 15.51
N ARG A 240 -5.25 -24.47 15.17
CA ARG A 240 -4.76 -25.86 15.02
C ARG A 240 -4.33 -26.53 16.32
N GLY A 241 -4.39 -25.83 17.46
CA GLY A 241 -4.10 -26.43 18.77
C GLY A 241 -2.72 -27.08 18.81
N GLU A 242 -1.65 -26.32 18.53
CA GLU A 242 -0.33 -26.79 18.93
C GLU A 242 -0.24 -26.77 20.46
N PRO A 243 0.14 -27.89 21.10
CA PRO A 243 0.19 -27.98 22.55
C PRO A 243 1.37 -27.20 23.12
N GLY A 244 1.06 -26.25 24.01
CA GLY A 244 1.84 -25.96 25.22
C GLY A 244 3.32 -25.60 25.07
N GLY A 245 3.60 -24.31 24.87
CA GLY A 245 4.86 -23.68 25.28
C GLY A 245 4.61 -22.67 26.39
N GLY A 246 4.09 -23.12 27.53
CA GLY A 246 3.88 -22.26 28.69
C GLY A 246 5.21 -21.80 29.28
N ARG A 247 5.41 -20.49 29.38
CA ARG A 247 6.25 -19.87 30.41
C ARG A 247 5.52 -18.65 30.96
N GLY A 248 4.71 -18.91 31.98
CA GLY A 248 4.33 -17.94 33.00
C GLY A 248 4.78 -18.49 34.35
N ALA A 249 5.73 -17.80 34.96
CA ALA A 249 6.07 -17.76 36.38
C ALA A 249 7.20 -16.72 36.45
N GLY A 250 7.14 -15.63 37.20
CA GLY A 250 6.52 -15.41 38.49
C GLY A 250 7.54 -14.57 39.26
N GLU A 251 7.07 -13.57 39.99
CA GLU A 251 7.85 -12.60 40.75
C GLU A 251 8.87 -13.20 41.72
N GLY A 252 9.89 -12.41 42.05
CA GLY A 252 10.79 -12.66 43.18
C GLY A 252 11.68 -11.44 43.45
N GLY A 253 11.17 -10.49 44.24
CA GLY A 253 12.02 -9.56 44.97
C GLY A 253 12.75 -10.29 46.10
N GLY A 254 13.96 -9.81 46.43
CA GLY A 254 14.76 -10.30 47.56
C GLY A 254 16.12 -9.64 47.59
N GLU A 255 16.30 -8.74 48.57
CA GLU A 255 17.56 -8.20 49.06
C GLU A 255 18.47 -9.27 49.70
N GLU A 256 19.68 -8.81 50.08
CA GLU A 256 20.80 -9.46 50.82
C GLU A 256 21.76 -10.27 49.91
N GLY A 257 23.07 -10.05 49.85
CA GLY A 257 24.03 -9.42 50.75
C GLY A 257 25.21 -10.40 50.92
N GLY A 258 26.46 -9.99 50.63
CA GLY A 258 27.65 -10.68 51.14
C GLY A 258 28.84 -10.94 50.20
N ALA A 259 29.92 -10.20 50.47
CA ALA A 259 31.34 -10.57 50.43
C ALA A 259 32.06 -10.88 49.10
N GLY A 260 33.10 -10.08 48.83
CA GLY A 260 34.12 -10.24 47.80
C GLY A 260 34.85 -8.93 47.56
#